data_AF-A0ABC8JHX1-F1
#
_entry.id   AF-A0ABC8JHX1-F1
#
_cell.length_a   1.000
_cell.length_b   1.000
_cell.length_c   1.000
_cell.angle_alpha   90.00
_cell.angle_beta   90.00
_cell.angle_gamma   90.00
#
_symmetry.space_group_name_H-M   'P 1'
#
loop_
_entity.id
_entity.type
_entity.pdbx_description
1 polymer ?
#
loop_
_entity_poly.entity_id
_entity_poly.type
_entity_poly.pdbx_seq_one_letter_code
_entity_poly.pdbx_strand_id
1 'polypeptide(L)'
;MILVLLGVHARAGNLLENPMKISAKSGNGQVILSHKEEPYFFTFGKSEVPKGLEVGNGTMARKEKAVIYVRKQYLTESPLMHIAKDLEEVHFEVRDMLGDGRLIKRRIRDGRGEFPMDCPLQDSRLSVHYKGMLLNEEKTVFYDSRIENNDQPLEFSSGEGLVPEGFEMCTRLMLPGEISLLTCPPDYAYDKFPRPPGVPEGAHVQWEIELLGFETPRDWTGLDFQSIMNEAENIRSTGNRLFKEGKFELAKTKYEKVLREINHVNPQDDEEGKVFGEARNMLHLNVAACLLKLGEWRKSVETCNKLGNVKGLYRRGMAYMAGGEYQDARNDFNKVFHTKFACYTDATTALLKLKQKEQEAESKARKQFKGLFDKKPGEITEVGSEIREETKTIQEVDETKDNDDGREEEESTTTVSSGKKRKWSEKAWLIMKNVMVQIGIQLGVALFGVLIFQFFSAKFT
;
A
#
# COMPACT_ATOMS: atom_id res chain seq x y z
N MET A 1 21.93 23.75 12.56
CA MET A 1 20.98 24.83 12.19
C MET A 1 19.83 24.24 11.39
N ILE A 2 18.58 24.58 11.72
CA ILE A 2 17.37 24.19 10.99
C ILE A 2 17.09 25.26 9.93
N LEU A 3 17.24 24.94 8.65
CA LEU A 3 16.86 25.81 7.54
C LEU A 3 15.54 25.29 6.95
N VAL A 4 14.49 26.10 7.03
CA VAL A 4 13.26 25.86 6.28
C VAL A 4 13.41 26.54 4.94
N LEU A 5 13.48 25.74 3.88
CA LEU A 5 13.59 26.18 2.50
C LEU A 5 12.26 26.05 1.76
N LEU A 6 11.88 27.14 1.13
CA LEU A 6 10.82 27.24 0.13
C LEU A 6 11.51 27.53 -1.20
N GLY A 7 11.90 26.48 -1.92
CA GLY A 7 12.58 26.59 -3.21
C GLY A 7 11.58 26.67 -4.36
N VAL A 8 11.60 27.74 -5.15
CA VAL A 8 10.83 27.84 -6.40
C VAL A 8 11.82 27.78 -7.57
N HIS A 9 12.28 26.58 -7.94
CA HIS A 9 13.11 26.47 -9.14
C HIS A 9 12.28 26.59 -10.42
N ALA A 10 12.78 27.24 -11.47
CA ALA A 10 12.27 27.16 -12.83
C ALA A 10 13.43 26.74 -13.73
N ARG A 11 13.20 25.84 -14.70
CA ARG A 11 14.25 25.47 -15.66
C ARG A 11 13.69 25.45 -17.08
N ALA A 12 14.25 26.31 -17.94
CA ALA A 12 15.07 25.94 -19.11
C ALA A 12 15.41 27.22 -19.89
N GLY A 13 16.70 27.45 -20.16
CA GLY A 13 17.17 28.48 -21.10
C GLY A 13 17.80 29.72 -20.45
N ASN A 14 19.14 29.69 -20.30
CA ASN A 14 20.07 30.81 -20.12
C ASN A 14 19.84 31.85 -18.98
N LEU A 15 20.85 31.94 -18.09
CA LEU A 15 21.08 32.90 -16.99
C LEU A 15 20.16 32.71 -15.76
N LEU A 16 20.59 32.15 -14.62
CA LEU A 16 21.67 32.45 -13.64
C LEU A 16 21.14 32.90 -12.25
N GLU A 17 19.83 32.97 -12.03
CA GLU A 17 19.26 33.35 -10.72
C GLU A 17 18.18 32.38 -10.24
N ASN A 18 18.31 31.89 -9.00
CA ASN A 18 17.35 30.98 -8.38
C ASN A 18 16.60 31.67 -7.22
N PRO A 19 15.30 31.97 -7.37
CA PRO A 19 14.52 32.55 -6.28
C PRO A 19 14.24 31.52 -5.19
N MET A 20 14.67 31.80 -3.96
CA MET A 20 14.50 30.93 -2.81
C MET A 20 13.98 31.73 -1.60
N LYS A 21 12.89 31.25 -0.99
CA LYS A 21 12.38 31.79 0.28
C LYS A 21 12.88 30.94 1.42
N ILE A 22 13.37 31.58 2.48
CA ILE A 22 14.11 30.87 3.54
C ILE A 22 13.74 31.44 4.89
N SER A 23 13.64 30.55 5.86
CA SER A 23 13.80 30.93 7.26
C SER A 23 14.76 29.96 7.93
N ALA A 24 15.52 30.43 8.91
CA ALA A 24 16.47 29.63 9.64
C ALA A 24 16.23 29.77 11.14
N LYS A 25 16.32 28.65 11.85
CA LYS A 25 16.30 28.58 13.32
C LYS A 25 17.48 27.74 13.79
N SER A 26 18.00 28.02 14.97
CA SER A 26 18.99 27.17 15.64
C SER A 26 18.34 25.86 16.10
N GLY A 27 19.18 24.91 16.56
CA GLY A 27 18.68 23.65 17.15
C GLY A 27 17.80 23.87 18.39
N ASN A 28 18.01 24.96 19.12
CA ASN A 28 17.20 25.36 20.28
C ASN A 28 16.00 26.26 19.93
N GLY A 29 15.69 26.45 18.63
CA GLY A 29 14.50 27.17 18.16
C GLY A 29 14.64 28.68 18.05
N GLN A 30 15.78 29.27 18.41
CA GLN A 30 16.08 30.69 18.20
C GLN A 30 16.09 31.01 16.71
N VAL A 31 15.35 32.05 16.30
CA VAL A 31 15.30 32.48 14.89
C VAL A 31 16.65 33.10 14.52
N ILE A 32 17.30 32.52 13.51
CA ILE A 32 18.56 33.00 12.94
C ILE A 32 18.28 33.87 11.72
N LEU A 33 17.29 33.47 10.92
CA LEU A 33 16.90 34.18 9.70
C LEU A 33 15.39 34.14 9.59
N SER A 34 14.76 35.31 9.66
CA SER A 34 13.31 35.43 9.57
C SER A 34 12.84 35.28 8.12
N HIS A 35 11.62 34.79 7.95
CA HIS A 35 10.99 34.68 6.64
C HIS A 35 10.79 36.08 6.04
N LYS A 36 11.43 36.36 4.90
CA LYS A 36 11.19 37.57 4.10
C LYS A 36 10.13 37.30 3.02
N GLU A 37 9.32 38.30 2.68
CA GLU A 37 8.35 38.19 1.59
C GLU A 37 9.04 38.08 0.22
N GLU A 38 10.15 38.79 0.06
CA GLU A 38 11.00 38.76 -1.13
C GLU A 38 11.93 37.54 -1.13
N PRO A 39 12.04 36.81 -2.26
CA PRO A 39 12.95 35.67 -2.39
C PRO A 39 14.41 36.13 -2.50
N TYR A 40 15.33 35.31 -1.99
CA TYR A 40 16.76 35.45 -2.26
C TYR A 40 17.06 34.98 -3.69
N PHE A 41 17.86 35.74 -4.41
CA PHE A 41 18.38 35.37 -5.73
C PHE A 41 19.87 35.09 -5.61
N PHE A 42 20.30 33.93 -6.08
CA PHE A 42 21.71 33.55 -6.10
C PHE A 42 22.02 32.61 -7.25
N THR A 43 23.28 32.57 -7.63
CA THR A 43 23.84 31.67 -8.64
C THR A 43 24.48 30.44 -7.99
N PHE A 44 24.15 29.25 -8.49
CA PHE A 44 24.87 28.01 -8.14
C PHE A 44 26.35 28.09 -8.56
N GLY A 45 27.23 27.70 -7.66
CA GLY A 45 28.68 27.63 -7.83
C GLY A 45 29.42 28.91 -7.43
N LYS A 46 28.71 30.02 -7.13
CA LYS A 46 29.36 31.30 -6.79
C LYS A 46 29.61 31.51 -5.29
N SER A 47 29.26 30.54 -4.44
CA SER A 47 29.42 30.63 -2.97
C SER A 47 28.73 31.87 -2.37
N GLU A 48 27.65 32.33 -3.00
CA GLU A 48 26.89 33.50 -2.57
C GLU A 48 26.02 33.19 -1.34
N VAL A 49 25.74 31.91 -1.08
CA VAL A 49 25.00 31.37 0.06
C VAL A 49 25.81 30.26 0.75
N PRO A 50 25.53 29.91 2.02
CA PRO A 50 26.24 28.83 2.71
C PRO A 50 26.24 27.52 1.93
N LYS A 51 27.35 26.77 1.95
CA LYS A 51 27.50 25.58 1.10
C LYS A 51 26.42 24.54 1.29
N GLY A 52 25.98 24.29 2.53
CA GLY A 52 24.93 23.31 2.80
C GLY A 52 23.56 23.72 2.29
N LEU A 53 23.33 25.03 2.20
CA LEU A 53 22.11 25.59 1.62
C LEU A 53 22.09 25.39 0.10
N GLU A 54 23.22 25.64 -0.55
CA GLU A 54 23.39 25.40 -1.97
C GLU A 54 23.20 23.91 -2.31
N VAL A 55 23.86 23.00 -1.57
CA VAL A 55 23.73 21.55 -1.78
C VAL A 55 22.28 21.09 -1.58
N GLY A 56 21.62 21.51 -0.50
CA GLY A 56 20.23 21.14 -0.23
C GLY A 56 19.26 21.65 -1.29
N ASN A 57 19.42 22.92 -1.73
CA ASN A 57 18.61 23.45 -2.83
C ASN A 57 18.88 22.73 -4.16
N GLY A 58 20.11 22.25 -4.37
CA GLY A 58 20.50 21.52 -5.58
C GLY A 58 19.81 20.16 -5.72
N THR A 59 19.35 19.56 -4.62
CA THR A 59 18.62 18.29 -4.61
C THR A 59 17.11 18.44 -4.66
N MET A 60 16.59 19.68 -4.59
CA MET A 60 15.15 19.95 -4.53
C MET A 60 14.51 20.07 -5.92
N ALA A 61 13.28 19.58 -6.03
CA ALA A 61 12.40 19.79 -7.16
C ALA A 61 11.72 21.18 -7.14
N ARG A 62 11.16 21.59 -8.27
CA ARG A 62 10.45 22.87 -8.43
C ARG A 62 9.27 22.97 -7.45
N LYS A 63 9.22 24.08 -6.67
CA LYS A 63 8.20 24.38 -5.65
C LYS A 63 8.23 23.43 -4.45
N GLU A 64 9.25 22.60 -4.31
CA GLU A 64 9.43 21.75 -3.15
C GLU A 64 9.67 22.59 -1.89
N LYS A 65 9.04 22.17 -0.79
CA LYS A 65 9.28 22.72 0.54
C LYS A 65 10.05 21.67 1.32
N ALA A 66 11.25 22.01 1.74
CA ALA A 66 12.10 21.09 2.48
C ALA A 66 12.63 21.78 3.74
N VAL A 67 12.75 21.01 4.82
CA VAL A 67 13.51 21.43 5.99
C VAL A 67 14.85 20.71 5.91
N ILE A 68 15.90 21.47 5.66
CA ILE A 68 17.26 20.93 5.61
C ILE A 68 17.99 21.28 6.91
N TYR A 69 18.84 20.38 7.37
CA TYR A 69 19.63 20.59 8.56
C TYR A 69 21.08 20.64 8.14
N VAL A 70 21.67 21.81 8.34
CA VAL A 70 23.02 22.09 7.86
C VAL A 70 24.00 21.99 9.02
N ARG A 71 25.00 21.13 8.82
CA ARG A 71 26.19 20.97 9.68
C ARG A 71 26.99 22.28 9.69
N LYS A 72 27.65 22.64 10.79
CA LYS A 72 28.53 23.82 10.94
C LYS A 72 29.59 23.87 9.86
N GLN A 73 30.19 22.73 9.49
CA GLN A 73 31.18 22.65 8.41
C GLN A 73 30.63 23.08 7.03
N TYR A 74 29.31 23.07 6.85
CA TYR A 74 28.63 23.52 5.63
C TYR A 74 27.95 24.89 5.79
N LEU A 75 28.08 25.55 6.95
CA LEU A 75 27.67 26.93 7.20
C LEU A 75 28.81 27.89 6.84
N THR A 76 29.23 27.88 5.57
CA THR A 76 30.28 28.78 5.08
C THR A 76 29.85 30.24 5.14
N GLU A 77 30.80 31.15 5.32
CA GLU A 77 30.54 32.58 5.20
C GLU A 77 29.98 32.89 3.80
N SER A 78 29.00 33.79 3.76
CA SER A 78 28.24 34.10 2.56
C SER A 78 27.97 35.60 2.51
N PRO A 79 28.13 36.24 1.33
CA PRO A 79 27.86 37.65 1.16
C PRO A 79 26.36 37.99 1.18
N LEU A 80 25.47 37.05 0.84
CA LEU A 80 24.01 37.27 0.84
C LEU A 80 23.32 36.83 2.14
N MET A 81 23.99 36.01 2.97
CA MET A 81 23.43 35.45 4.20
C MET A 81 24.46 35.41 5.33
N HIS A 82 24.37 36.37 6.25
CA HIS A 82 25.13 36.35 7.49
C HIS A 82 24.48 35.41 8.51
N ILE A 83 25.19 34.35 8.90
CA ILE A 83 24.77 33.37 9.89
C ILE A 83 25.67 33.48 11.12
N ALA A 84 25.09 33.64 12.32
CA ALA A 84 25.82 33.81 13.56
C ALA A 84 26.72 32.61 13.89
N LYS A 85 27.93 32.86 14.44
CA LYS A 85 29.02 31.88 14.62
C LYS A 85 28.81 30.88 15.78
N ASP A 86 27.87 31.15 16.68
CA ASP A 86 27.66 30.39 17.92
C ASP A 86 26.46 29.44 17.85
N LEU A 87 26.49 28.49 16.90
CA LEU A 87 25.44 27.48 16.76
C LEU A 87 25.96 26.11 17.22
N GLU A 88 25.40 25.60 18.33
CA GLU A 88 25.52 24.20 18.72
C GLU A 88 24.89 23.29 17.66
N GLU A 89 25.62 22.24 17.31
CA GLU A 89 25.38 21.44 16.11
C GLU A 89 24.49 20.24 16.45
N VAL A 90 23.32 20.16 15.82
CA VAL A 90 22.51 18.93 15.81
C VAL A 90 22.19 18.58 14.36
N HIS A 91 22.60 17.39 13.95
CA HIS A 91 22.33 16.82 12.64
C HIS A 91 20.96 16.17 12.66
N PHE A 92 20.06 16.60 11.77
CA PHE A 92 18.83 15.87 11.54
C PHE A 92 18.63 15.67 10.04
N GLU A 93 18.89 14.48 9.51
CA GLU A 93 18.41 14.18 8.16
C GLU A 93 16.91 13.95 8.24
N VAL A 94 16.10 14.81 7.61
CA VAL A 94 14.65 14.65 7.54
C VAL A 94 14.26 14.19 6.14
N ARG A 95 13.52 13.09 6.08
CA ARG A 95 13.05 12.45 4.85
C ARG A 95 11.54 12.26 4.92
N ASP A 96 10.84 12.81 3.94
CA ASP A 96 9.48 12.44 3.62
C ASP A 96 9.50 11.14 2.81
N MET A 97 8.95 10.08 3.39
CA MET A 97 9.06 8.74 2.82
C MET A 97 8.01 8.46 1.74
N LEU A 98 6.92 9.23 1.72
CA LEU A 98 5.84 9.09 0.74
C LEU A 98 5.81 10.25 -0.27
N GLY A 99 6.45 11.38 0.05
CA GLY A 99 6.40 12.61 -0.74
C GLY A 99 5.13 13.43 -0.51
N ASP A 100 4.31 13.07 0.47
CA ASP A 100 3.04 13.71 0.81
C ASP A 100 3.07 14.46 2.17
N GLY A 101 4.21 14.45 2.84
CA GLY A 101 4.46 15.11 4.11
C GLY A 101 3.94 14.38 5.35
N ARG A 102 3.34 13.20 5.22
CA ARG A 102 2.67 12.51 6.34
C ARG A 102 3.58 11.54 7.09
N LEU A 103 4.42 10.80 6.37
CA LEU A 103 5.35 9.82 6.94
C LEU A 103 6.78 10.36 6.93
N ILE A 104 7.21 10.88 8.09
CA ILE A 104 8.46 11.64 8.20
C ILE A 104 9.47 10.90 9.05
N LYS A 105 10.61 10.53 8.46
CA LYS A 105 11.79 10.01 9.18
C LYS A 105 12.74 11.15 9.50
N ARG A 106 13.15 11.26 10.76
CA ARG A 106 14.18 12.20 11.22
C ARG A 106 15.32 11.44 11.87
N ARG A 107 16.49 11.42 11.23
CA ARG A 107 17.69 10.80 11.83
C ARG A 107 18.16 11.62 13.03
N ILE A 108 18.36 10.95 14.16
CA ILE A 108 18.84 11.52 15.43
C ILE A 108 20.33 11.22 15.62
N ARG A 109 20.76 9.99 15.28
CA ARG A 109 22.15 9.55 15.36
C ARG A 109 22.51 8.78 14.09
N ASP A 110 23.66 9.08 13.51
CA ASP A 110 24.18 8.36 12.35
C ASP A 110 24.52 6.90 12.68
N GLY A 111 24.19 5.99 11.77
CA GLY A 111 24.68 4.61 11.78
C GLY A 111 26.04 4.48 11.10
N ARG A 112 26.52 3.24 10.97
CA ARG A 112 27.78 2.88 10.30
C ARG A 112 27.49 2.25 8.95
N GLY A 113 28.29 2.61 7.94
CA GLY A 113 28.17 2.10 6.57
C GLY A 113 27.83 3.17 5.54
N GLU A 114 27.74 2.75 4.29
CA GLU A 114 27.40 3.58 3.14
C GLU A 114 25.93 3.42 2.77
N PHE A 115 25.16 4.50 2.88
CA PHE A 115 23.78 4.52 2.39
C PHE A 115 23.76 4.66 0.85
N PRO A 116 22.93 3.89 0.11
CA PRO A 116 21.97 2.88 0.58
C PRO A 116 22.51 1.44 0.57
N MET A 117 23.80 1.22 0.32
CA MET A 117 24.39 -0.11 0.11
C MET A 117 24.35 -0.99 1.37
N ASP A 118 24.58 -0.39 2.54
CA ASP A 118 24.61 -1.08 3.83
C ASP A 118 23.26 -1.01 4.59
N CYS A 119 22.17 -0.73 3.87
CA CYS A 119 20.82 -0.76 4.43
C CYS A 119 20.19 -2.17 4.36
N PRO A 120 19.25 -2.50 5.27
CA PRO A 120 18.54 -3.78 5.21
C PRO A 120 17.81 -3.97 3.88
N LEU A 121 18.09 -5.08 3.20
CA LEU A 121 17.35 -5.52 2.02
C LEU A 121 16.04 -6.21 2.42
N GLN A 122 15.15 -6.40 1.45
CA GLN A 122 13.95 -7.21 1.61
C GLN A 122 14.31 -8.62 2.15
N ASP A 123 13.51 -9.12 3.09
CA ASP A 123 13.70 -10.40 3.79
C ASP A 123 14.92 -10.45 4.73
N SER A 124 15.59 -9.32 5.00
CA SER A 124 16.59 -9.27 6.07
C SER A 124 15.91 -9.45 7.43
N ARG A 125 16.59 -10.13 8.36
CA ARG A 125 16.19 -10.24 9.77
C ARG A 125 16.79 -9.07 10.52
N LEU A 126 15.96 -8.16 11.01
CA LEU A 126 16.38 -6.94 11.70
C LEU A 126 16.30 -7.13 13.21
N SER A 127 17.20 -6.47 13.93
CA SER A 127 17.21 -6.36 15.38
C SER A 127 17.13 -4.89 15.77
N VAL A 128 16.08 -4.49 16.48
CA VAL A 128 15.81 -3.08 16.80
C VAL A 128 15.42 -2.87 18.26
N HIS A 129 15.86 -1.76 18.84
CA HIS A 129 15.17 -1.16 19.98
C HIS A 129 14.22 -0.07 19.49
N TYR A 130 13.10 0.10 20.17
CA TYR A 130 12.21 1.20 19.86
C TYR A 130 11.40 1.67 21.05
N LYS A 131 11.04 2.94 20.99
CA LYS A 131 10.13 3.60 21.91
C LYS A 131 8.98 4.21 21.12
N GLY A 132 7.76 3.76 21.42
CA GLY A 132 6.53 4.24 20.81
C GLY A 132 5.84 5.29 21.67
N MET A 133 5.52 6.43 21.06
CA MET A 133 4.85 7.56 21.69
C MET A 133 3.63 7.99 20.87
N LEU A 134 2.60 8.47 21.56
CA LEU A 134 1.51 9.19 20.90
C LEU A 134 1.99 10.59 20.48
N LEU A 135 1.52 11.07 19.32
CA LEU A 135 1.77 12.43 18.88
C LEU A 135 0.75 13.40 19.52
N ASN A 136 0.71 13.43 20.85
CA ASN A 136 -0.06 14.38 21.65
C ASN A 136 0.88 15.37 22.35
N GLU A 137 0.32 16.36 23.07
CA GLU A 137 1.11 17.38 23.77
C GLU A 137 2.07 16.77 24.81
N GLU A 138 1.63 15.73 25.51
CA GLU A 138 2.40 15.04 26.55
C GLU A 138 3.43 14.04 26.01
N LYS A 139 3.36 13.69 24.72
CA LYS A 139 4.12 12.60 24.07
C LYS A 139 4.08 11.30 24.85
N THR A 140 2.87 10.89 25.25
CA THR A 140 2.66 9.72 26.10
C THR A 140 3.32 8.48 25.50
N VAL A 141 4.23 7.85 26.25
CA VAL A 141 4.89 6.61 25.85
C VAL A 141 3.91 5.45 26.05
N PHE A 142 3.63 4.71 24.98
CA PHE A 142 2.78 3.51 25.07
C PHE A 142 3.60 2.21 25.07
N TYR A 143 4.88 2.27 24.67
CA TYR A 143 5.76 1.11 24.67
C TYR A 143 7.23 1.53 24.62
N ASP A 144 8.11 0.84 25.35
CA ASP A 144 9.57 1.02 25.30
C ASP A 144 10.24 -0.35 25.35
N SER A 145 10.83 -0.80 24.24
CA SER A 145 11.34 -2.18 24.16
C SER A 145 12.51 -2.44 25.11
N ARG A 146 13.26 -1.41 25.54
CA ARG A 146 14.34 -1.60 26.52
C ARG A 146 13.82 -1.91 27.91
N ILE A 147 12.64 -1.37 28.24
CA ILE A 147 11.99 -1.60 29.54
C ILE A 147 11.14 -2.87 29.46
N GLU A 148 10.22 -2.93 28.51
CA GLU A 148 9.20 -3.98 28.42
C GLU A 148 9.79 -5.36 28.09
N ASN A 149 10.90 -5.41 27.35
CA ASN A 149 11.55 -6.67 26.96
C ASN A 149 12.80 -6.98 27.78
N ASN A 150 13.04 -6.31 28.92
CA ASN A 150 14.27 -6.47 29.71
C ASN A 150 15.55 -6.31 28.86
N ASP A 151 15.61 -5.21 28.10
CA ASP A 151 16.68 -4.87 27.17
C ASP A 151 16.92 -5.88 26.02
N GLN A 152 15.98 -6.81 25.78
CA GLN A 152 16.00 -7.64 24.59
C GLN A 152 15.43 -6.90 23.37
N PRO A 153 16.11 -6.92 22.22
CA PRO A 153 15.63 -6.24 21.02
C PRO A 153 14.42 -6.95 20.42
N LEU A 154 13.62 -6.18 19.68
CA LEU A 154 12.61 -6.76 18.79
C LEU A 154 13.32 -7.31 17.55
N GLU A 155 13.13 -8.59 17.29
CA GLU A 155 13.59 -9.24 16.07
C GLU A 155 12.43 -9.50 15.11
N PHE A 156 12.59 -9.10 13.85
CA PHE A 156 11.60 -9.39 12.81
C PHE A 156 12.23 -9.45 11.43
N SER A 157 11.65 -10.25 10.54
CA SER A 157 12.02 -10.28 9.13
C SER A 157 11.23 -9.23 8.36
N SER A 158 11.92 -8.36 7.61
CA SER A 158 11.27 -7.41 6.71
C SER A 158 10.46 -8.14 5.63
N GLY A 159 9.34 -7.55 5.21
CA GLY A 159 8.51 -8.14 4.16
C GLY A 159 7.53 -9.21 4.63
N GLU A 160 7.40 -9.41 5.94
CA GLU A 160 6.47 -10.39 6.53
C GLU A 160 5.28 -9.73 7.23
N GLY A 161 5.23 -8.40 7.24
CA GLY A 161 4.16 -7.63 7.90
C GLY A 161 4.06 -7.97 9.38
N LEU A 162 5.21 -8.11 10.05
CA LEU A 162 5.33 -8.39 11.48
C LEU A 162 5.33 -7.11 12.34
N VAL A 163 5.52 -5.97 11.70
CA VAL A 163 5.47 -4.64 12.31
C VAL A 163 4.63 -3.71 11.40
N PRO A 164 4.15 -2.55 11.90
CA PRO A 164 3.47 -1.56 11.09
C PRO A 164 4.26 -1.15 9.85
N GLU A 165 3.56 -0.84 8.76
CA GLU A 165 4.18 -0.56 7.46
C GLU A 165 5.15 0.62 7.51
N GLY A 166 4.77 1.72 8.17
CA GLY A 166 5.64 2.88 8.37
C GLY A 166 6.91 2.54 9.15
N PHE A 167 6.79 1.68 10.18
CA PHE A 167 7.91 1.21 10.97
C PHE A 167 8.89 0.40 10.11
N GLU A 168 8.38 -0.58 9.36
CA GLU A 168 9.21 -1.41 8.46
C GLU A 168 9.92 -0.55 7.41
N MET A 169 9.18 0.37 6.76
CA MET A 169 9.77 1.28 5.77
C MET A 169 10.91 2.11 6.36
N CYS A 170 10.76 2.61 7.59
CA CYS A 170 11.80 3.41 8.24
C CYS A 170 13.06 2.56 8.48
N THR A 171 12.90 1.36 9.03
CA THR A 171 14.03 0.47 9.32
C THR A 171 14.83 0.05 8.07
N ARG A 172 14.18 -0.11 6.91
CA ARG A 172 14.87 -0.36 5.62
C ARG A 172 15.67 0.83 5.11
N LEU A 173 15.45 2.03 5.65
CA LEU A 173 16.19 3.25 5.31
C LEU A 173 17.17 3.66 6.41
N MET A 174 17.54 2.74 7.31
CA MET A 174 18.48 2.96 8.39
C MET A 174 19.78 2.20 8.17
N LEU A 175 20.89 2.78 8.64
CA LEU A 175 22.17 2.09 8.76
C LEU A 175 22.29 1.42 10.15
N PRO A 176 23.07 0.33 10.30
CA PRO A 176 23.37 -0.27 11.60
C PRO A 176 23.92 0.75 12.61
N GLY A 177 23.36 0.77 13.82
CA GLY A 177 23.65 1.73 14.89
C GLY A 177 22.90 3.07 14.78
N GLU A 178 22.15 3.31 13.70
CA GLU A 178 21.37 4.54 13.51
C GLU A 178 20.24 4.64 14.53
N ILE A 179 19.99 5.85 15.04
CA ILE A 179 18.75 6.19 15.76
C ILE A 179 17.95 7.16 14.90
N SER A 180 16.70 6.82 14.63
CA SER A 180 15.78 7.62 13.84
C SER A 180 14.44 7.80 14.55
N LEU A 181 13.88 8.99 14.45
CA LEU A 181 12.56 9.34 14.93
C LEU A 181 11.58 9.37 13.75
N LEU A 182 10.61 8.45 13.74
CA LEU A 182 9.59 8.31 12.70
C LEU A 182 8.27 8.91 13.20
N THR A 183 7.75 9.92 12.53
CA THR A 183 6.37 10.39 12.72
C THR A 183 5.48 9.73 11.68
N CYS A 184 4.44 9.03 12.14
CA CYS A 184 3.64 8.13 11.30
C CYS A 184 2.13 8.41 11.41
N PRO A 185 1.41 8.47 10.28
CA PRO A 185 -0.05 8.55 10.28
C PRO A 185 -0.71 7.20 10.62
N PRO A 186 -1.99 7.21 11.04
CA PRO A 186 -2.67 6.04 11.58
C PRO A 186 -2.73 4.85 10.60
N ASP A 187 -2.91 5.14 9.31
CA ASP A 187 -3.03 4.19 8.21
C ASP A 187 -1.72 3.46 7.86
N TYR A 188 -0.57 4.00 8.31
CA TYR A 188 0.76 3.39 8.25
C TYR A 188 1.26 2.93 9.63
N ALA A 189 0.44 3.12 10.67
CA ALA A 189 0.66 2.69 12.03
C ALA A 189 -0.32 1.58 12.42
N TYR A 190 -1.25 1.85 13.33
CA TYR A 190 -2.06 0.82 13.99
C TYR A 190 -3.50 0.70 13.48
N ASP A 191 -3.92 1.44 12.44
CA ASP A 191 -5.28 1.26 11.90
C ASP A 191 -5.41 0.01 11.01
N LYS A 192 -4.28 -0.49 10.50
CA LYS A 192 -4.21 -1.75 9.73
C LYS A 192 -3.39 -2.84 10.44
N PHE A 193 -3.06 -2.63 11.71
CA PHE A 193 -2.18 -3.50 12.49
C PHE A 193 -2.74 -3.70 13.91
N PRO A 194 -2.48 -4.83 14.59
CA PRO A 194 -2.87 -5.00 15.98
C PRO A 194 -2.44 -3.83 16.88
N ARG A 195 -3.40 -3.21 17.57
CA ARG A 195 -3.18 -1.98 18.33
C ARG A 195 -2.73 -2.28 19.76
N PRO A 196 -1.62 -1.67 20.24
CA PRO A 196 -1.20 -1.78 21.64
C PRO A 196 -2.19 -1.12 22.62
N PRO A 197 -2.23 -1.55 23.89
CA PRO A 197 -2.98 -0.86 24.94
C PRO A 197 -2.58 0.63 25.04
N GLY A 198 -3.57 1.50 25.23
CA GLY A 198 -3.33 2.94 25.38
C GLY A 198 -3.18 3.73 24.07
N VAL A 199 -3.15 3.07 22.91
CA VAL A 199 -3.18 3.75 21.60
C VAL A 199 -4.64 3.86 21.12
N PRO A 200 -5.17 5.07 20.84
CA PRO A 200 -6.52 5.22 20.29
C PRO A 200 -6.60 4.94 18.78
N GLU A 201 -7.82 4.72 18.26
CA GLU A 201 -8.09 4.64 16.82
C GLU A 201 -7.82 5.98 16.13
N GLY A 202 -7.22 5.97 14.94
CA GLY A 202 -6.87 7.20 14.23
C GLY A 202 -5.72 7.98 14.87
N ALA A 203 -4.93 7.36 15.76
CA ALA A 203 -3.82 8.02 16.43
C ALA A 203 -2.60 8.19 15.53
N HIS A 204 -2.09 9.42 15.44
CA HIS A 204 -0.73 9.67 14.98
C HIS A 204 0.26 9.20 16.05
N VAL A 205 1.30 8.49 15.61
CA VAL A 205 2.33 7.96 16.50
C VAL A 205 3.71 8.44 16.10
N GLN A 206 4.60 8.44 17.06
CA GLN A 206 6.01 8.71 16.86
C GLN A 206 6.83 7.54 17.43
N TRP A 207 7.75 6.99 16.65
CA TRP A 207 8.68 5.98 17.10
C TRP A 207 10.10 6.51 17.11
N GLU A 208 10.80 6.38 18.23
CA GLU A 208 12.25 6.45 18.26
C GLU A 208 12.77 5.02 18.05
N ILE A 209 13.48 4.78 16.96
CA ILE A 209 13.94 3.45 16.54
C ILE A 209 15.46 3.47 16.50
N GLU A 210 16.08 2.49 17.14
CA GLU A 210 17.50 2.18 17.05
C GLU A 210 17.66 0.87 16.27
N LEU A 211 18.29 0.92 15.10
CA LEU A 211 18.66 -0.27 14.36
C LEU A 211 19.96 -0.81 14.92
N LEU A 212 19.95 -1.96 15.60
CA LEU A 212 21.17 -2.56 16.15
C LEU A 212 22.00 -3.21 15.05
N GLY A 213 21.32 -3.89 14.14
CA GLY A 213 21.90 -4.60 13.00
C GLY A 213 20.87 -5.44 12.27
N PHE A 214 21.32 -6.15 11.25
CA PHE A 214 20.48 -7.07 10.50
C PHE A 214 21.31 -8.20 9.90
N GLU A 215 20.64 -9.32 9.64
CA GLU A 215 21.18 -10.45 8.88
C GLU A 215 20.51 -10.47 7.51
N THR A 216 21.31 -10.53 6.45
CA THR A 216 20.80 -10.66 5.08
C THR A 216 20.29 -12.08 4.83
N PRO A 217 19.34 -12.27 3.89
CA PRO A 217 18.96 -13.61 3.44
C PRO A 217 20.18 -14.44 3.06
N ARG A 218 20.17 -15.72 3.42
CA ARG A 218 21.25 -16.65 3.08
C ARG A 218 21.38 -16.77 1.56
N ASP A 219 22.59 -16.61 1.05
CA ASP A 219 22.93 -16.94 -0.33
C ASP A 219 22.92 -18.47 -0.51
N TRP A 220 22.26 -18.95 -1.55
CA TRP A 220 22.15 -20.36 -1.86
C TRP A 220 23.36 -20.88 -2.65
N THR A 221 24.22 -19.98 -3.13
CA THR A 221 25.41 -20.32 -3.90
C THR A 221 26.33 -21.24 -3.11
N GLY A 222 26.64 -22.40 -3.68
CA GLY A 222 27.53 -23.39 -3.06
C GLY A 222 26.90 -24.27 -1.98
N LEU A 223 25.59 -24.16 -1.74
CA LEU A 223 24.87 -25.12 -0.88
C LEU A 223 24.64 -26.44 -1.61
N ASP A 224 24.63 -27.54 -0.86
CA ASP A 224 24.21 -28.85 -1.37
C ASP A 224 22.69 -28.91 -1.60
N PHE A 225 22.24 -29.89 -2.39
CA PHE A 225 20.82 -30.04 -2.75
C PHE A 225 19.90 -30.11 -1.52
N GLN A 226 20.28 -30.89 -0.50
CA GLN A 226 19.46 -31.05 0.71
C GLN A 226 19.33 -29.73 1.47
N SER A 227 20.42 -28.99 1.63
CA SER A 227 20.44 -27.66 2.24
C SER A 227 19.55 -26.67 1.48
N ILE A 228 19.61 -26.68 0.14
CA ILE A 228 18.77 -25.81 -0.70
C ILE A 228 17.28 -26.17 -0.53
N MET A 229 16.94 -27.45 -0.56
CA MET A 229 15.54 -27.90 -0.42
C MET A 229 14.98 -27.58 0.97
N ASN A 230 15.80 -27.69 2.03
CA ASN A 230 15.41 -27.29 3.38
C ASN A 230 15.13 -25.78 3.46
N GLU A 231 15.98 -24.95 2.83
CA GLU A 231 15.77 -23.50 2.81
C GLU A 231 14.51 -23.11 2.00
N ALA A 232 14.30 -23.76 0.86
CA ALA A 232 13.08 -23.61 0.07
C ALA A 232 11.82 -23.96 0.89
N GLU A 233 11.87 -25.02 1.70
CA GLU A 233 10.79 -25.42 2.60
C GLU A 233 10.56 -24.39 3.72
N ASN A 234 11.62 -23.86 4.34
CA ASN A 234 11.52 -22.83 5.37
C ASN A 234 10.79 -21.59 4.84
N ILE A 235 11.22 -21.06 3.68
CA ILE A 235 10.58 -19.89 3.06
C ILE A 235 9.14 -20.22 2.64
N ARG A 236 8.89 -21.42 2.11
CA ARG A 236 7.53 -21.89 1.77
C ARG A 236 6.64 -21.96 3.01
N SER A 237 7.16 -22.41 4.15
CA SER A 237 6.44 -22.46 5.43
C SER A 237 6.06 -21.05 5.90
N THR A 238 6.97 -20.09 5.79
CA THR A 238 6.66 -18.67 6.00
C THR A 238 5.55 -18.17 5.09
N GLY A 239 5.60 -18.50 3.80
CA GLY A 239 4.51 -18.22 2.85
C GLY A 239 3.17 -18.84 3.29
N ASN A 240 3.18 -20.08 3.79
CA ASN A 240 1.98 -20.76 4.27
C ASN A 240 1.39 -20.05 5.51
N ARG A 241 2.24 -19.57 6.42
CA ARG A 241 1.82 -18.76 7.57
C ARG A 241 1.14 -17.47 7.10
N LEU A 242 1.79 -16.72 6.21
CA LEU A 242 1.23 -15.47 5.65
C LEU A 242 -0.09 -15.70 4.91
N PHE A 243 -0.22 -16.82 4.18
CA PHE A 243 -1.45 -17.19 3.51
C PHE A 243 -2.60 -17.44 4.51
N LYS A 244 -2.31 -18.10 5.64
CA LYS A 244 -3.31 -18.34 6.70
C LYS A 244 -3.72 -17.04 7.40
N GLU A 245 -2.80 -16.08 7.53
CA GLU A 245 -3.07 -14.73 8.04
C GLU A 245 -3.86 -13.84 7.07
N GLY A 246 -4.14 -14.31 5.85
CA GLY A 246 -4.82 -13.53 4.81
C GLY A 246 -3.93 -12.52 4.08
N LYS A 247 -2.63 -12.50 4.37
CA LYS A 247 -1.63 -11.63 3.72
C LYS A 247 -1.19 -12.22 2.37
N PHE A 248 -2.14 -12.34 1.44
CA PHE A 248 -1.95 -13.09 0.19
C PHE A 248 -0.85 -12.51 -0.72
N GLU A 249 -0.67 -11.18 -0.74
CA GLU A 249 0.42 -10.57 -1.52
C GLU A 249 1.80 -10.97 -0.98
N LEU A 250 2.02 -10.84 0.34
CA LEU A 250 3.29 -11.24 0.94
C LEU A 250 3.55 -12.74 0.79
N ALA A 251 2.52 -13.57 0.94
CA ALA A 251 2.60 -15.01 0.70
C ALA A 251 3.03 -15.32 -0.75
N LYS A 252 2.41 -14.66 -1.74
CA LYS A 252 2.76 -14.77 -3.16
C LYS A 252 4.23 -14.44 -3.39
N THR A 253 4.70 -13.30 -2.88
CA THR A 253 6.10 -12.86 -3.01
C THR A 253 7.09 -13.88 -2.43
N LYS A 254 6.78 -14.49 -1.27
CA LYS A 254 7.63 -15.54 -0.69
C LYS A 254 7.70 -16.78 -1.58
N TYR A 255 6.58 -17.28 -2.10
CA TYR A 255 6.60 -18.45 -3.00
C TYR A 255 7.31 -18.15 -4.33
N GLU A 256 7.09 -16.97 -4.90
CA GLU A 256 7.76 -16.54 -6.13
C GLU A 256 9.25 -16.36 -5.94
N LYS A 257 9.69 -15.88 -4.76
CA LYS A 257 11.11 -15.85 -4.40
C LYS A 257 11.71 -17.24 -4.48
N VAL A 258 11.13 -18.22 -3.80
CA VAL A 258 11.62 -19.61 -3.85
C VAL A 258 11.68 -20.12 -5.29
N LEU A 259 10.63 -19.87 -6.10
CA LEU A 259 10.62 -20.26 -7.51
C LEU A 259 11.74 -19.63 -8.35
N ARG A 260 12.20 -18.41 -8.01
CA ARG A 260 13.35 -17.79 -8.68
C ARG A 260 14.65 -18.46 -8.27
N GLU A 261 14.87 -18.64 -6.97
CA GLU A 261 16.11 -19.20 -6.44
C GLU A 261 16.31 -20.67 -6.86
N ILE A 262 15.25 -21.49 -6.83
CA ILE A 262 15.36 -22.91 -7.18
C ILE A 262 15.61 -23.16 -8.68
N ASN A 263 15.48 -22.16 -9.58
CA ASN A 263 15.66 -22.37 -11.02
C ASN A 263 17.09 -22.76 -11.39
N HIS A 264 18.07 -22.45 -10.54
CA HIS A 264 19.48 -22.78 -10.75
C HIS A 264 19.89 -24.11 -10.14
N VAL A 265 18.96 -24.80 -9.46
CA VAL A 265 19.22 -26.10 -8.83
C VAL A 265 19.17 -27.18 -9.91
N ASN A 266 20.24 -27.97 -9.98
CA ASN A 266 20.31 -29.13 -10.86
C ASN A 266 20.35 -30.41 -10.02
N PRO A 267 19.22 -31.14 -9.92
CA PRO A 267 19.19 -32.46 -9.31
C PRO A 267 20.22 -33.40 -9.94
N GLN A 268 20.92 -34.19 -9.13
CA GLN A 268 21.99 -35.10 -9.58
C GLN A 268 21.50 -36.51 -9.87
N ASP A 269 20.37 -36.90 -9.28
CA ASP A 269 19.77 -38.22 -9.47
C ASP A 269 18.22 -38.15 -9.58
N ASP A 270 17.61 -39.30 -9.84
CA ASP A 270 16.16 -39.42 -10.02
C ASP A 270 15.36 -39.10 -8.74
N GLU A 271 15.93 -39.35 -7.56
CA GLU A 271 15.26 -39.10 -6.28
C GLU A 271 15.26 -37.60 -5.96
N GLU A 272 16.39 -36.93 -6.15
CA GLU A 272 16.49 -35.47 -6.10
C GLU A 272 15.57 -34.84 -7.16
N GLY A 273 15.52 -35.41 -8.37
CA GLY A 273 14.65 -34.95 -9.45
C GLY A 273 13.16 -34.98 -9.08
N LYS A 274 12.72 -36.05 -8.40
CA LYS A 274 11.35 -36.16 -7.87
C LYS A 274 11.08 -35.12 -6.78
N VAL A 275 11.96 -35.02 -5.78
CA VAL A 275 11.82 -34.07 -4.67
C VAL A 275 11.75 -32.63 -5.19
N PHE A 276 12.64 -32.26 -6.11
CA PHE A 276 12.66 -30.97 -6.77
C PHE A 276 11.36 -30.69 -7.54
N GLY A 277 10.92 -31.64 -8.36
CA GLY A 277 9.69 -31.53 -9.14
C GLY A 277 8.45 -31.36 -8.26
N GLU A 278 8.36 -32.13 -7.17
CA GLU A 278 7.27 -32.03 -6.20
C GLU A 278 7.25 -30.68 -5.48
N ALA A 279 8.41 -30.21 -5.00
CA ALA A 279 8.53 -28.90 -4.35
C ALA A 279 8.13 -27.75 -5.29
N ARG A 280 8.64 -27.76 -6.54
CA ARG A 280 8.29 -26.77 -7.56
C ARG A 280 6.79 -26.79 -7.88
N ASN A 281 6.19 -27.97 -7.99
CA ASN A 281 4.75 -28.12 -8.19
C ASN A 281 3.95 -27.54 -7.03
N MET A 282 4.35 -27.82 -5.78
CA MET A 282 3.71 -27.26 -4.59
C MET A 282 3.78 -25.72 -4.55
N LEU A 283 4.91 -25.14 -4.93
CA LEU A 283 5.09 -23.68 -4.98
C LEU A 283 4.18 -23.03 -6.04
N HIS A 284 4.14 -23.56 -7.26
CA HIS A 284 3.24 -23.06 -8.30
C HIS A 284 1.77 -23.18 -7.90
N LEU A 285 1.38 -24.30 -7.26
CA LEU A 285 0.05 -24.43 -6.70
C LEU A 285 -0.20 -23.29 -5.70
N ASN A 286 0.69 -23.09 -4.73
CA ASN A 286 0.53 -22.06 -3.70
C ASN A 286 0.45 -20.64 -4.29
N VAL A 287 1.26 -20.30 -5.30
CA VAL A 287 1.15 -19.03 -6.04
C VAL A 287 -0.23 -18.89 -6.69
N ALA A 288 -0.71 -19.90 -7.39
CA ALA A 288 -2.04 -19.88 -8.00
C ALA A 288 -3.16 -19.70 -6.96
N ALA A 289 -2.98 -20.23 -5.75
CA ALA A 289 -3.91 -20.04 -4.63
C ALA A 289 -3.96 -18.57 -4.19
N CYS A 290 -2.80 -17.92 -4.08
CA CYS A 290 -2.70 -16.51 -3.72
C CYS A 290 -3.36 -15.63 -4.79
N LEU A 291 -3.03 -15.86 -6.07
CA LEU A 291 -3.62 -15.13 -7.18
C LEU A 291 -5.15 -15.25 -7.23
N LEU A 292 -5.68 -16.45 -6.94
CA LEU A 292 -7.12 -16.65 -6.85
C LEU A 292 -7.76 -15.82 -5.73
N LYS A 293 -7.10 -15.73 -4.56
CA LYS A 293 -7.55 -14.92 -3.42
C LYS A 293 -7.47 -13.41 -3.68
N LEU A 294 -6.51 -12.99 -4.48
CA LEU A 294 -6.31 -11.60 -4.89
C LEU A 294 -7.23 -11.16 -6.04
N GLY A 295 -8.02 -12.07 -6.61
CA GLY A 295 -8.88 -11.76 -7.75
C GLY A 295 -8.14 -11.73 -9.10
N GLU A 296 -6.86 -12.11 -9.13
CA GLU A 296 -6.03 -12.15 -10.34
C GLU A 296 -6.23 -13.47 -11.10
N TRP A 297 -7.47 -13.73 -11.54
CA TRP A 297 -7.89 -15.04 -12.04
C TRP A 297 -7.10 -15.49 -13.28
N ARG A 298 -6.83 -14.59 -14.23
CA ARG A 298 -6.06 -14.89 -15.45
C ARG A 298 -4.64 -15.36 -15.14
N LYS A 299 -3.93 -14.64 -14.25
CA LYS A 299 -2.59 -15.05 -13.82
C LYS A 299 -2.60 -16.37 -13.06
N SER A 300 -3.66 -16.64 -12.29
CA SER A 300 -3.85 -17.94 -11.63
C SER A 300 -3.97 -19.08 -12.64
N VAL A 301 -4.74 -18.88 -13.73
CA VAL A 301 -4.86 -19.83 -14.85
C VAL A 301 -3.51 -20.07 -15.52
N GLU A 302 -2.78 -19.01 -15.88
CA GLU A 302 -1.44 -19.09 -16.49
C GLU A 302 -0.45 -19.86 -15.62
N THR A 303 -0.49 -19.62 -14.30
CA THR A 303 0.34 -20.35 -13.34
C THR A 303 -0.05 -21.83 -13.28
N CYS A 304 -1.35 -22.15 -13.32
CA CYS A 304 -1.81 -23.53 -13.35
C CYS A 304 -1.51 -24.24 -14.66
N ASN A 305 -1.42 -23.54 -15.80
CA ASN A 305 -1.05 -24.13 -17.09
C ASN A 305 0.38 -24.67 -17.11
N LYS A 306 1.25 -24.12 -16.26
CA LYS A 306 2.61 -24.66 -16.05
C LYS A 306 2.59 -26.00 -15.30
N LEU A 307 1.44 -26.39 -14.73
CA LEU A 307 1.27 -27.61 -13.95
C LEU A 307 0.50 -28.66 -14.75
N GLY A 308 1.06 -29.86 -14.89
CA GLY A 308 0.41 -31.01 -15.53
C GLY A 308 -0.36 -31.94 -14.58
N ASN A 309 -0.67 -31.50 -13.36
CA ASN A 309 -1.22 -32.37 -12.32
C ASN A 309 -2.70 -32.06 -11.97
N VAL A 310 -3.37 -33.03 -11.32
CA VAL A 310 -4.80 -32.96 -10.98
C VAL A 310 -5.14 -31.76 -10.09
N LYS A 311 -4.25 -31.41 -9.14
CA LYS A 311 -4.44 -30.25 -8.26
C LYS A 311 -4.40 -28.93 -9.04
N GLY A 312 -3.54 -28.86 -10.06
CA GLY A 312 -3.45 -27.72 -10.98
C GLY A 312 -4.73 -27.57 -11.79
N LEU A 313 -5.26 -28.65 -12.36
CA LEU A 313 -6.54 -28.65 -13.08
C LEU A 313 -7.69 -28.17 -12.19
N TYR A 314 -7.78 -28.67 -10.97
CA TYR A 314 -8.82 -28.23 -10.02
C TYR A 314 -8.71 -26.74 -9.73
N ARG A 315 -7.51 -26.24 -9.44
CA ARG A 315 -7.27 -24.83 -9.10
C ARG A 315 -7.48 -23.91 -10.31
N ARG A 316 -7.17 -24.37 -11.52
CA ARG A 316 -7.49 -23.68 -12.78
C ARG A 316 -9.00 -23.58 -13.02
N GLY A 317 -9.73 -24.68 -12.83
CA GLY A 317 -11.20 -24.68 -12.89
C GLY A 317 -11.84 -23.72 -11.88
N MET A 318 -11.28 -23.64 -10.67
CA MET A 318 -11.70 -22.64 -9.67
C MET A 318 -11.44 -21.20 -10.11
N ALA A 319 -10.33 -20.93 -10.80
CA ALA A 319 -10.02 -19.62 -11.35
C ALA A 319 -10.95 -19.24 -12.51
N TYR A 320 -11.21 -20.16 -13.45
CA TYR A 320 -12.20 -19.96 -14.52
C TYR A 320 -13.60 -19.69 -13.96
N MET A 321 -14.03 -20.46 -12.95
CA MET A 321 -15.32 -20.25 -12.28
C MET A 321 -15.39 -18.90 -11.55
N ALA A 322 -14.28 -18.42 -11.00
CA ALA A 322 -14.20 -17.08 -10.40
C ALA A 322 -14.28 -15.98 -11.46
N GLY A 323 -13.69 -16.21 -12.64
CA GLY A 323 -13.69 -15.27 -13.76
C GLY A 323 -14.90 -15.30 -14.68
N GLY A 324 -15.87 -16.18 -14.44
CA GLY A 324 -17.09 -16.30 -15.24
C GLY A 324 -16.93 -17.15 -16.50
N GLU A 325 -15.78 -17.80 -16.69
CA GLU A 325 -15.50 -18.73 -17.80
C GLU A 325 -16.03 -20.13 -17.44
N TYR A 326 -17.36 -20.25 -17.33
CA TYR A 326 -18.00 -21.43 -16.74
C TYR A 326 -17.79 -22.72 -17.53
N GLN A 327 -17.75 -22.63 -18.87
CA GLN A 327 -17.53 -23.81 -19.72
C GLN A 327 -16.13 -24.39 -19.53
N ASP A 328 -15.10 -23.55 -19.44
CA ASP A 328 -13.73 -24.00 -19.19
C ASP A 328 -13.55 -24.55 -17.78
N ALA A 329 -14.20 -23.93 -16.79
CA ALA A 329 -14.28 -24.48 -15.44
C ALA A 329 -14.89 -25.88 -15.42
N ARG A 330 -15.99 -26.09 -16.15
CA ARG A 330 -16.66 -27.39 -16.26
C ARG A 330 -15.76 -28.44 -16.90
N ASN A 331 -15.07 -28.07 -17.97
CA ASN A 331 -14.14 -28.96 -18.67
C ASN A 331 -13.02 -29.43 -17.73
N ASP A 332 -12.45 -28.53 -16.93
CA ASP A 332 -11.41 -28.85 -15.96
C ASP A 332 -11.92 -29.72 -14.80
N PHE A 333 -13.09 -29.40 -14.21
CA PHE A 333 -13.66 -30.23 -13.15
C PHE A 333 -14.05 -31.63 -13.62
N ASN A 334 -14.52 -31.76 -14.86
CA ASN A 334 -14.78 -33.08 -15.46
C ASN A 334 -13.47 -33.87 -15.62
N LYS A 335 -12.39 -33.26 -16.10
CA LYS A 335 -11.08 -33.93 -16.17
C LYS A 335 -10.64 -34.43 -14.80
N VAL A 336 -10.75 -33.61 -13.76
CA VAL A 336 -10.44 -33.99 -12.37
C VAL A 336 -11.31 -35.16 -11.89
N PHE A 337 -12.62 -35.13 -12.17
CA PHE A 337 -13.56 -36.19 -11.79
C PHE A 337 -13.18 -37.55 -12.38
N HIS A 338 -12.73 -37.58 -13.64
CA HIS A 338 -12.38 -38.81 -14.34
C HIS A 338 -11.04 -39.41 -13.86
N THR A 339 -10.16 -38.62 -13.22
CA THR A 339 -8.84 -39.10 -12.76
C THR A 339 -8.88 -39.89 -11.43
N LYS A 340 -10.04 -40.03 -10.76
CA LYS A 340 -10.24 -40.82 -9.52
C LYS A 340 -9.11 -40.67 -8.46
N PHE A 341 -8.67 -39.44 -8.19
CA PHE A 341 -7.72 -39.16 -7.10
C PHE A 341 -8.40 -38.47 -5.91
N ALA A 342 -7.69 -38.33 -4.78
CA ALA A 342 -8.14 -37.84 -3.45
C ALA A 342 -8.93 -36.50 -3.40
N CYS A 343 -9.14 -35.82 -4.53
CA CYS A 343 -9.90 -34.55 -4.65
C CYS A 343 -11.29 -34.76 -5.31
N TYR A 344 -11.77 -36.00 -5.43
CA TYR A 344 -13.05 -36.36 -6.06
C TYR A 344 -14.28 -35.69 -5.42
N THR A 345 -14.32 -35.64 -4.08
CA THR A 345 -15.40 -34.99 -3.31
C THR A 345 -15.42 -33.47 -3.52
N ASP A 346 -14.23 -32.87 -3.61
CA ASP A 346 -14.07 -31.44 -3.84
C ASP A 346 -14.48 -31.06 -5.27
N ALA A 347 -14.20 -31.92 -6.25
CA ALA A 347 -14.62 -31.73 -7.64
C ALA A 347 -16.14 -31.81 -7.81
N THR A 348 -16.81 -32.74 -7.12
CA THR A 348 -18.28 -32.84 -7.14
C THR A 348 -18.92 -31.61 -6.51
N THR A 349 -18.38 -31.16 -5.38
CA THR A 349 -18.84 -29.92 -4.72
C THR A 349 -18.59 -28.69 -5.60
N ALA A 350 -17.45 -28.64 -6.30
CA ALA A 350 -17.14 -27.56 -7.23
C ALA A 350 -18.10 -27.53 -8.43
N LEU A 351 -18.45 -28.69 -9.00
CA LEU A 351 -19.45 -28.80 -10.09
C LEU A 351 -20.84 -28.34 -9.65
N LEU A 352 -21.27 -28.65 -8.42
CA LEU A 352 -22.53 -28.16 -7.87
C LEU A 352 -22.52 -26.63 -7.71
N LYS A 353 -21.44 -26.07 -7.16
CA LYS A 353 -21.26 -24.62 -7.03
C LYS A 353 -21.21 -23.92 -8.39
N LEU A 354 -20.58 -24.54 -9.38
CA LEU A 354 -20.52 -24.03 -10.75
C LEU A 354 -21.93 -23.90 -11.34
N LYS A 355 -22.74 -24.96 -11.23
CA LYS A 355 -24.13 -24.95 -11.71
C LYS A 355 -24.98 -23.87 -11.05
N GLN A 356 -24.80 -23.64 -9.74
CA GLN A 356 -25.49 -22.56 -9.03
C GLN A 356 -25.07 -21.19 -9.57
N LYS A 357 -23.76 -20.95 -9.73
CA LYS A 357 -23.24 -19.70 -10.29
C LYS A 357 -23.70 -19.43 -11.72
N GLU A 358 -23.73 -20.46 -12.58
CA GLU A 358 -24.26 -20.36 -13.94
C GLU A 358 -25.73 -19.91 -13.92
N GLN A 359 -26.57 -20.53 -13.09
CA GLN A 359 -27.99 -20.17 -12.95
C GLN A 359 -28.20 -18.75 -12.41
N GLU A 360 -27.38 -18.32 -11.45
CA GLU A 360 -27.42 -16.96 -10.94
C GLU A 360 -27.01 -15.93 -12.00
N ALA A 361 -25.97 -16.23 -12.78
CA ALA A 361 -25.51 -15.38 -13.88
C ALA A 361 -26.57 -15.28 -14.97
N GLU A 362 -27.17 -16.40 -15.37
CA GLU A 362 -28.29 -16.44 -16.31
C GLU A 362 -29.51 -15.67 -15.80
N SER A 363 -29.86 -15.81 -14.51
CA SER A 363 -30.97 -15.08 -13.91
C SER A 363 -30.73 -13.56 -13.91
N LYS A 364 -29.50 -13.13 -13.60
CA LYS A 364 -29.10 -11.72 -13.65
C LYS A 364 -29.15 -11.18 -15.08
N ALA A 365 -28.60 -11.93 -16.04
CA ALA A 365 -28.66 -11.57 -17.46
C ALA A 365 -30.12 -11.47 -17.93
N ARG A 366 -30.95 -12.50 -17.66
CA ARG A 366 -32.38 -12.49 -18.00
C ARG A 366 -33.11 -11.28 -17.39
N LYS A 367 -32.81 -10.90 -16.14
CA LYS A 367 -33.39 -9.70 -15.52
C LYS A 367 -32.94 -8.41 -16.22
N GLN A 368 -31.66 -8.30 -16.56
CA GLN A 368 -31.12 -7.15 -17.29
C GLN A 368 -31.75 -7.01 -18.69
N PHE A 369 -32.00 -8.12 -19.37
CA PHE A 369 -32.58 -8.13 -20.72
C PHE A 369 -34.11 -8.20 -20.75
N LYS A 370 -34.79 -8.38 -19.61
CA LYS A 370 -36.25 -8.54 -19.54
C LYS A 370 -37.00 -7.33 -20.09
N GLY A 371 -36.44 -6.12 -20.00
CA GLY A 371 -37.04 -4.91 -20.55
C GLY A 371 -36.59 -4.54 -21.97
N LEU A 372 -35.64 -5.27 -22.56
CA LEU A 372 -35.00 -4.91 -23.82
C LEU A 372 -35.77 -5.46 -25.05
N PHE A 373 -36.61 -6.47 -24.86
CA PHE A 373 -37.36 -7.16 -25.93
C PHE A 373 -38.88 -6.98 -25.85
N ASP A 374 -39.38 -6.32 -24.80
CA ASP A 374 -40.82 -6.08 -24.59
C ASP A 374 -41.37 -4.89 -25.42
N LYS A 375 -40.53 -4.20 -26.20
CA LYS A 375 -40.92 -3.06 -27.06
C LYS A 375 -40.87 -3.43 -28.55
N LYS A 376 -41.80 -2.87 -29.33
CA LYS A 376 -41.96 -3.18 -30.76
C LYS A 376 -40.71 -2.79 -31.57
N PRO A 377 -40.39 -3.50 -32.68
CA PRO A 377 -39.28 -3.14 -33.55
C PRO A 377 -39.45 -1.70 -34.06
N GLY A 378 -38.49 -0.82 -33.76
CA GLY A 378 -38.48 0.57 -34.25
C GLY A 378 -38.64 1.67 -33.18
N GLU A 379 -38.82 1.32 -31.90
CA GLU A 379 -38.95 2.31 -30.82
C GLU A 379 -37.60 2.51 -30.11
N ILE A 380 -36.81 3.51 -30.53
CA ILE A 380 -35.59 3.93 -29.80
C ILE A 380 -36.04 4.91 -28.72
N THR A 381 -36.03 4.50 -27.45
CA THR A 381 -36.10 5.46 -26.34
C THR A 381 -34.69 5.86 -25.92
N GLU A 382 -34.47 7.18 -25.78
CA GLU A 382 -33.30 7.74 -25.12
C GLU A 382 -33.04 7.00 -23.80
N VAL A 383 -31.80 6.54 -23.63
CA VAL A 383 -31.33 5.87 -22.43
C VAL A 383 -31.49 6.87 -21.27
N GLY A 384 -32.44 6.57 -20.38
CA GLY A 384 -32.57 7.25 -19.10
C GLY A 384 -31.23 7.24 -18.40
N SER A 385 -30.73 8.43 -18.15
CA SER A 385 -29.50 8.73 -17.44
C SER A 385 -29.60 8.28 -16.00
N GLU A 386 -29.26 7.03 -15.71
CA GLU A 386 -28.82 6.61 -14.39
C GLU A 386 -27.83 5.46 -14.58
N ILE A 387 -26.64 5.62 -14.01
CA ILE A 387 -25.44 4.77 -14.09
C ILE A 387 -24.47 5.14 -15.22
N ARG A 388 -23.69 6.19 -14.95
CA ARG A 388 -22.32 6.31 -15.47
C ARG A 388 -21.40 6.77 -14.34
N GLU A 389 -20.90 5.82 -13.58
CA GLU A 389 -19.60 5.91 -12.91
C GLU A 389 -19.05 4.49 -12.82
N GLU A 390 -18.25 4.11 -13.82
CA GLU A 390 -16.94 3.48 -13.64
C GLU A 390 -16.39 3.07 -15.02
N THR A 391 -15.45 3.91 -15.49
CA THR A 391 -14.22 3.53 -16.20
C THR A 391 -14.34 2.81 -17.56
N LYS A 392 -14.02 3.53 -18.64
CA LYS A 392 -12.72 3.37 -19.32
C LYS A 392 -12.58 4.30 -20.52
N THR A 393 -11.53 5.11 -20.46
CA THR A 393 -10.89 5.81 -21.59
C THR A 393 -9.91 4.85 -22.27
N ILE A 394 -9.76 4.99 -23.59
CA ILE A 394 -8.53 4.92 -24.43
C ILE A 394 -9.05 4.82 -25.88
N GLN A 395 -9.03 5.96 -26.61
CA GLN A 395 -8.17 6.27 -27.78
C GLN A 395 -8.60 5.49 -29.03
N GLU A 396 -8.65 6.01 -30.24
CA GLU A 396 -8.18 7.20 -30.96
C GLU A 396 -8.76 7.01 -32.38
N VAL A 397 -9.19 8.03 -33.12
CA VAL A 397 -8.92 8.13 -34.57
C VAL A 397 -8.98 9.61 -34.99
N ASP A 398 -7.99 9.90 -35.82
CA ASP A 398 -7.47 11.10 -36.44
C ASP A 398 -8.31 11.69 -37.59
N GLU A 399 -7.91 12.90 -38.01
CA GLU A 399 -8.11 13.57 -39.32
C GLU A 399 -9.54 13.95 -39.80
N THR A 400 -9.85 15.09 -40.42
CA THR A 400 -9.14 16.29 -40.92
C THR A 400 -10.18 17.35 -41.32
N LYS A 401 -9.80 18.66 -41.24
CA LYS A 401 -10.10 19.79 -42.18
C LYS A 401 -11.57 20.19 -42.44
N ASP A 402 -11.97 21.45 -42.63
CA ASP A 402 -11.34 22.74 -42.89
C ASP A 402 -12.41 23.85 -42.66
N ASN A 403 -11.94 25.07 -42.37
CA ASN A 403 -12.52 26.40 -42.69
C ASN A 403 -13.85 26.82 -42.01
N ASP A 404 -14.14 28.08 -41.72
CA ASP A 404 -13.45 29.38 -41.70
C ASP A 404 -14.49 30.37 -41.12
N ASP A 405 -14.00 31.53 -40.73
CA ASP A 405 -14.67 32.82 -40.62
C ASP A 405 -15.24 33.27 -39.26
N GLY A 406 -14.77 34.45 -38.88
CA GLY A 406 -14.99 35.09 -37.59
C GLY A 406 -16.12 36.10 -37.58
N ARG A 407 -16.33 36.70 -36.40
CA ARG A 407 -16.49 38.15 -36.16
C ARG A 407 -16.89 38.44 -34.72
N GLU A 408 -16.47 39.63 -34.30
CA GLU A 408 -16.53 40.24 -32.98
C GLU A 408 -17.90 40.84 -32.63
N GLU A 409 -17.96 41.40 -31.41
CA GLU A 409 -18.88 42.45 -30.90
C GLU A 409 -20.29 42.00 -30.49
N GLU A 410 -20.96 42.56 -29.48
CA GLU A 410 -20.66 43.32 -28.25
C GLU A 410 -22.00 43.36 -27.45
N GLU A 411 -21.91 43.66 -26.16
CA GLU A 411 -22.91 44.14 -25.18
C GLU A 411 -24.44 44.19 -25.47
N SER A 412 -25.25 43.80 -24.48
CA SER A 412 -26.09 44.77 -23.70
C SER A 412 -27.16 44.13 -22.77
N THR A 413 -27.01 44.45 -21.47
CA THR A 413 -27.99 44.87 -20.43
C THR A 413 -29.37 44.21 -20.19
N THR A 414 -29.61 43.94 -18.88
CA THR A 414 -30.86 44.07 -18.05
C THR A 414 -32.03 43.09 -18.33
N THR A 415 -32.80 42.51 -17.39
CA THR A 415 -33.10 42.73 -15.96
C THR A 415 -33.85 41.52 -15.37
N VAL A 416 -33.67 41.31 -14.06
CA VAL A 416 -34.39 40.52 -13.02
C VAL A 416 -35.78 39.92 -13.33
N SER A 417 -35.98 38.64 -12.96
CA SER A 417 -37.23 38.12 -12.34
C SER A 417 -36.99 36.79 -11.58
N SER A 418 -37.83 36.53 -10.60
CA SER A 418 -37.65 35.68 -9.42
C SER A 418 -38.24 34.26 -9.52
N GLY A 419 -37.54 33.31 -8.87
CA GLY A 419 -38.08 32.25 -8.00
C GLY A 419 -38.92 31.08 -8.55
N LYS A 420 -38.49 29.84 -8.25
CA LYS A 420 -39.34 28.78 -7.64
C LYS A 420 -38.52 27.60 -7.10
N LYS A 421 -38.41 27.50 -5.77
CA LYS A 421 -38.02 26.29 -5.02
C LYS A 421 -39.19 25.29 -5.03
N ARG A 422 -38.94 24.01 -5.35
CA ARG A 422 -39.94 22.93 -5.20
C ARG A 422 -39.95 22.40 -3.77
N LYS A 423 -41.08 22.56 -3.08
CA LYS A 423 -41.42 21.96 -1.78
C LYS A 423 -41.63 20.45 -1.94
N TRP A 424 -41.00 19.66 -1.07
CA TRP A 424 -41.37 18.26 -0.81
C TRP A 424 -42.55 18.21 0.17
N SER A 425 -43.45 17.23 0.00
CA SER A 425 -44.68 17.12 0.80
C SER A 425 -44.43 16.40 2.14
N GLU A 426 -45.03 16.92 3.22
CA GLU A 426 -44.91 16.40 4.59
C GLU A 426 -45.38 14.94 4.74
N LYS A 427 -46.19 14.44 3.79
CA LYS A 427 -46.63 13.04 3.75
C LYS A 427 -45.50 12.07 3.40
N ALA A 428 -44.51 12.49 2.61
CA ALA A 428 -43.36 11.65 2.26
C ALA A 428 -42.45 11.40 3.48
N TRP A 429 -42.32 12.39 4.36
CA TRP A 429 -41.51 12.26 5.58
C TRP A 429 -42.16 11.34 6.62
N LEU A 430 -43.49 11.38 6.75
CA LEU A 430 -44.22 10.52 7.68
C LEU A 430 -44.19 9.04 7.27
N ILE A 431 -44.25 8.76 5.96
CA ILE A 431 -44.14 7.40 5.42
C ILE A 431 -42.72 6.85 5.63
N MET A 432 -41.69 7.67 5.37
CA MET A 432 -40.28 7.27 5.58
C MET A 432 -39.97 7.00 7.06
N LYS A 433 -40.53 7.79 7.98
CA LYS A 433 -40.37 7.60 9.43
C LYS A 433 -41.03 6.30 9.90
N ASN A 434 -42.23 5.98 9.41
CA ASN A 434 -42.92 4.75 9.80
C ASN A 434 -42.20 3.50 9.27
N VAL A 435 -41.65 3.55 8.05
CA VAL A 435 -40.84 2.44 7.49
C VAL A 435 -39.56 2.23 8.29
N MET A 436 -38.88 3.31 8.69
CA MET A 436 -37.64 3.23 9.50
C MET A 436 -37.89 2.69 10.91
N VAL A 437 -39.02 3.05 11.55
CA VAL A 437 -39.39 2.51 12.88
C VAL A 437 -39.76 1.03 12.79
N GLN A 438 -40.42 0.61 11.71
CA GLN A 438 -40.84 -0.78 11.53
C GLN A 438 -39.67 -1.73 11.21
N ILE A 439 -38.67 -1.24 10.47
CA ILE A 439 -37.39 -1.94 10.24
C ILE A 439 -36.57 -2.01 11.54
N GLY A 440 -36.53 -0.93 12.32
CA GLY A 440 -35.84 -0.89 13.62
C GLY A 440 -36.41 -1.86 14.66
N ILE A 441 -37.74 -2.01 14.72
CA ILE A 441 -38.41 -2.95 15.63
C ILE A 441 -38.19 -4.41 15.20
N GLN A 442 -38.19 -4.71 13.89
CA GLN A 442 -37.93 -6.07 13.40
C GLN A 442 -36.47 -6.52 13.62
N LEU A 443 -35.50 -5.63 13.47
CA LEU A 443 -34.09 -5.93 13.77
C LEU A 443 -33.83 -6.07 15.27
N GLY A 444 -34.48 -5.26 16.11
CA GLY A 444 -34.37 -5.35 17.57
C GLY A 444 -34.94 -6.65 18.15
N VAL A 445 -36.09 -7.11 17.66
CA VAL A 445 -36.71 -8.37 18.13
C VAL A 445 -35.91 -9.60 17.68
N ALA A 446 -35.28 -9.56 16.50
CA ALA A 446 -34.42 -10.64 16.01
C ALA A 446 -33.11 -10.76 16.81
N LEU A 447 -32.49 -9.63 17.17
CA LEU A 447 -31.26 -9.61 18.00
C LEU A 447 -31.53 -10.01 19.46
N PHE A 448 -32.67 -9.61 20.04
CA PHE A 448 -33.04 -9.97 21.40
C PHE A 448 -33.42 -11.46 21.53
N GLY A 449 -34.04 -12.05 20.49
CA GLY A 449 -34.35 -13.49 20.44
C GLY A 449 -33.11 -14.37 20.37
N VAL A 450 -32.06 -13.96 19.65
CA VAL A 450 -30.79 -14.71 19.55
C VAL A 450 -30.00 -14.64 20.86
N LEU A 451 -30.02 -13.49 21.54
CA LEU A 451 -29.37 -13.31 22.85
C LEU A 451 -30.04 -14.13 23.96
N ILE A 452 -31.37 -14.22 23.99
CA ILE A 452 -32.10 -15.05 24.98
C ILE A 452 -31.87 -16.55 24.74
N PHE A 453 -31.77 -16.98 23.48
CA PHE A 453 -31.55 -18.39 23.15
C PHE A 453 -30.14 -18.86 23.52
N GLN A 454 -29.11 -18.00 23.38
CA GLN A 454 -27.76 -18.31 23.86
C GLN A 454 -27.65 -18.24 25.39
N PHE A 455 -28.42 -17.38 26.06
CA PHE A 455 -28.39 -17.28 27.53
C PHE A 455 -29.09 -18.46 28.24
N PHE A 456 -30.13 -19.05 27.63
CA PHE A 456 -30.79 -20.25 28.18
C PHE A 456 -30.06 -21.56 27.86
N SER A 457 -29.33 -21.64 26.74
CA SER A 457 -28.56 -22.85 26.40
C SER A 457 -27.30 -23.03 27.25
N ALA A 458 -26.83 -21.99 27.94
CA ALA A 458 -25.63 -22.03 28.79
C ALA A 458 -25.91 -22.35 30.28
N LYS A 459 -27.18 -22.56 30.68
CA LYS A 459 -27.57 -22.91 32.06
C LYS A 459 -28.10 -24.33 32.24
N PHE A 460 -28.20 -25.11 31.17
CA PHE A 460 -28.53 -26.53 31.22
C PHE A 460 -27.56 -27.31 30.32
N THR A 461 -26.32 -27.47 30.78
CA THR A 461 -25.44 -28.59 30.43
C THR A 461 -24.37 -28.75 31.48
#